data_AF-A0A662MFD2-F1
#
_entry.id   AF-A0A662MFD2-F1
#
_cell.length_a   1.000
_cell.length_b   1.000
_cell.length_c   1.000
_cell.angle_alpha   90.00
_cell.angle_beta   90.00
_cell.angle_gamma   90.00
#
_symmetry.space_group_name_H-M   'P 1'
#
loop_
_entity.id
_entity.type
_entity.pdbx_description
1 polymer ?
#
loop_
_entity_poly.entity_id
_entity_poly.type
_entity_poly.pdbx_seq_one_letter_code
_entity_poly.pdbx_strand_id
1 'polypeptide(L)' 'MGPTTSDRLAAIDNMTTVMTSYFIIMALMLGSGIYVDVAMVYAILSFVGILVFARYLEGGL' A
#
# COMPACT_ATOMS: atom_id res chain seq x y z
N MET A 1 -16.46 10.54 3.49
CA MET A 1 -16.62 9.65 2.31
C MET A 1 -16.15 10.44 1.11
N GLY A 2 -15.09 9.98 0.46
CA GLY A 2 -14.35 10.75 -0.52
C GLY A 2 -15.14 11.06 -1.80
N PRO A 3 -15.30 12.34 -2.18
CA PRO A 3 -16.11 12.71 -3.33
C PRO A 3 -15.49 12.28 -4.66
N THR A 4 -14.16 12.26 -4.78
CA THR A 4 -13.45 11.91 -6.01
C THR A 4 -12.87 10.49 -5.99
N THR A 5 -12.62 9.93 -7.17
CA THR A 5 -11.91 8.64 -7.30
C THR A 5 -10.48 8.74 -6.77
N SER A 6 -9.83 9.89 -6.94
CA SER A 6 -8.49 10.14 -6.38
C SER A 6 -8.46 10.12 -4.85
N ASP A 7 -9.49 10.66 -4.18
CA ASP A 7 -9.58 10.65 -2.72
C ASP A 7 -9.71 9.22 -2.17
N ARG A 8 -10.48 8.38 -2.86
CA ARG A 8 -10.61 6.95 -2.52
C ARG A 8 -9.32 6.18 -2.75
N LEU A 9 -8.59 6.49 -3.82
CA LEU A 9 -7.29 5.88 -4.09
C LEU A 9 -6.25 6.27 -3.03
N ALA A 10 -6.19 7.54 -2.66
CA ALA A 10 -5.32 8.03 -1.60
C ALA A 10 -5.65 7.40 -0.23
N ALA A 11 -6.93 7.17 0.06
CA ALA A 11 -7.34 6.46 1.27
C ALA A 11 -6.86 5.00 1.29
N ILE A 12 -6.93 4.30 0.15
CA ILE A 12 -6.42 2.92 0.01
C ILE A 12 -4.91 2.88 0.21
N ASP A 13 -4.15 3.79 -0.39
CA ASP A 13 -2.69 3.84 -0.23
C ASP A 13 -2.25 4.15 1.21
N ASN A 14 -2.98 5.05 1.88
CA ASN A 14 -2.74 5.28 3.31
C ASN A 14 -3.02 4.02 4.14
N MET A 15 -4.07 3.26 3.82
CA MET A 15 -4.41 2.03 4.53
C MET A 15 -3.31 0.96 4.34
N THR A 16 -2.82 0.74 3.13
CA THR A 16 -1.72 -0.20 2.87
C THR A 16 -0.41 0.25 3.50
N THR A 17 -0.14 1.55 3.57
CA THR A 17 1.02 2.11 4.29
C THR A 17 0.95 1.84 5.80
N VAL A 18 -0.23 2.00 6.42
CA VAL A 18 -0.45 1.66 7.83
C VAL A 18 -0.29 0.16 8.07
N MET A 19 -0.82 -0.69 7.19
CA MET A 19 -0.65 -2.15 7.28
C MET A 19 0.82 -2.56 7.14
N THR A 20 1.56 -1.94 6.23
CA THR A 20 3.00 -2.17 6.06
C THR A 20 3.78 -1.81 7.33
N SER A 21 3.47 -0.65 7.91
CA SER A 21 4.06 -0.21 9.18
C SER A 21 3.74 -1.17 10.33
N TYR A 22 2.52 -1.71 10.36
CA TYR A 22 2.11 -2.72 11.34
C TYR A 22 2.95 -4.01 11.22
N PHE A 23 3.20 -4.50 10.01
CA PHE A 23 4.07 -5.68 9.81
C PHE A 23 5.51 -5.43 10.29
N ILE A 24 6.06 -4.23 10.08
CA ILE A 24 7.39 -3.88 10.61
C ILE A 24 7.40 -3.91 12.15
N ILE A 25 6.38 -3.34 12.80
CA ILE A 25 6.27 -3.40 14.27
C ILE A 25 6.16 -4.85 14.74
N MET A 26 5.38 -5.67 14.04
CA MET A 26 5.23 -7.10 14.35
C MET A 26 6.56 -7.86 14.19
N ALA A 27 7.36 -7.53 13.16
CA ALA A 27 8.69 -8.09 12.97
C ALA A 27 9.61 -7.82 14.17
N LEU A 28 9.57 -6.60 14.70
CA LEU A 28 10.35 -6.19 15.87
C LEU A 28 9.88 -6.90 17.14
N MET A 29 8.56 -7.03 17.33
CA MET A 29 7.98 -7.67 18.52
C MET A 29 8.22 -9.18 18.56
N LEU A 30 8.14 -9.86 17.41
CA LEU A 30 8.26 -11.31 17.31
C LEU A 30 9.68 -11.78 16.98
N GLY A 31 10.59 -10.87 16.63
CA GLY A 31 11.97 -11.20 16.26
C GLY A 31 12.09 -12.06 14.99
N SER A 32 11.08 -12.01 14.11
CA SER A 32 11.00 -12.84 12.90
C SER A 32 11.09 -11.99 11.64
N GLY A 33 12.09 -12.28 10.80
CA GLY A 33 12.32 -11.58 9.53
C GLY A 33 11.21 -11.79 8.49
N ILE A 34 10.39 -12.84 8.64
CA ILE A 34 9.30 -13.17 7.70
C ILE A 34 8.31 -11.99 7.58
N TYR A 35 8.07 -11.26 8.68
CA TYR A 35 7.17 -10.11 8.66
C TYR A 35 7.76 -8.92 7.86
N VAL A 36 9.09 -8.80 7.79
CA VAL A 36 9.76 -7.80 6.95
C VAL A 36 9.58 -8.15 5.48
N ASP A 37 9.68 -9.43 5.11
CA ASP A 37 9.43 -9.88 3.74
C ASP A 37 7.99 -9.57 3.30
N VAL A 38 7.01 -9.84 4.16
CA VAL A 38 5.61 -9.49 3.90
C VAL A 38 5.43 -7.97 3.76
N ALA A 39 6.05 -7.16 4.63
CA ALA A 39 6.00 -5.71 4.54
C ALA A 39 6.57 -5.19 3.21
N MET A 40 7.70 -5.74 2.76
CA MET A 40 8.32 -5.37 1.49
C MET A 40 7.41 -5.69 0.29
N VAL A 41 6.78 -6.87 0.28
CA VAL A 41 5.83 -7.23 -0.78
C VAL A 41 4.63 -6.28 -0.79
N TYR A 42 4.05 -5.96 0.37
CA TYR A 42 2.93 -5.02 0.46
C TYR A 42 3.31 -3.60 -0.01
N ALA A 43 4.51 -3.13 0.32
CA ALA A 43 4.99 -1.83 -0.14
C ALA A 43 5.10 -1.77 -1.67
N ILE A 44 5.66 -2.81 -2.29
CA ILE A 44 5.78 -2.90 -3.76
C ILE A 44 4.39 -2.96 -4.41
N LEU A 45 3.49 -3.78 -3.88
CA LEU A 45 2.13 -3.90 -4.40
C LEU A 45 1.34 -2.59 -4.28
N SER A 46 1.46 -1.85 -3.17
CA SER A 46 0.82 -0.54 -3.01
C SER A 46 1.26 0.43 -4.10
N PHE A 47 2.58 0.52 -4.29
CA PHE A 47 3.17 1.41 -5.29
C PHE A 47 2.75 1.06 -6.72
N VAL A 48 2.81 -0.22 -7.08
CA VAL A 48 2.37 -0.69 -8.41
C VAL A 48 0.87 -0.43 -8.61
N GLY A 49 0.05 -0.68 -7.59
CA GLY A 49 -1.39 -0.41 -7.65
C GLY A 49 -1.69 1.05 -8.00
N ILE A 50 -1.03 1.99 -7.34
CA ILE A 50 -1.20 3.43 -7.60
C ILE A 50 -0.78 3.80 -9.01
N LEU A 51 0.35 3.26 -9.50
CA LEU A 51 0.80 3.52 -10.86
C LEU A 51 -0.20 3.03 -11.91
N VAL A 52 -0.75 1.83 -11.73
CA VAL A 52 -1.78 1.28 -12.62
C VAL A 52 -3.02 2.16 -12.60
N PHE A 53 -3.49 2.58 -11.42
CA PHE A 53 -4.63 3.47 -11.30
C PHE A 53 -4.39 4.85 -11.90
N ALA A 54 -3.20 5.42 -11.71
CA ALA A 54 -2.82 6.70 -12.31
C ALA A 54 -2.86 6.62 -13.84
N ARG A 55 -2.30 5.54 -14.41
CA ARG A 55 -2.34 5.30 -15.86
C ARG A 55 -3.74 5.10 -16.40
N TYR A 56 -4.60 4.42 -15.64
CA TYR A 56 -6.00 4.27 -15.99
C TYR A 56 -6.73 5.63 -16.02
N LEU A 57 -6.46 6.52 -15.05
CA LEU A 57 -7.04 7.87 -15.02
C LEU A 57 -6.51 8.80 -16.13
N GLU A 58 -5.24 8.65 -16.52
CA GLU A 58 -4.62 9.39 -17.63
C GLU A 58 -5.17 8.98 -19.01
N GLY A 59 -6.02 7.93 -19.08
CA GLY A 59 -6.60 7.42 -20.34
C GLY A 59 -5.68 6.44 -21.08
N GLY A 60 -4.73 5.81 -20.37
CA GLY A 60 -3.69 4.95 -20.93
C GLY A 60 -4.09 3.48 -21.15
N LEU A 61 -5.38 3.12 -21.16
CA LEU A 61 -5.90 1.78 -21.50
C LEU A 61 -7.22 1.87 -22.26
#